data_AF-A0A356UKZ0-F1
#
_entry.id   AF-A0A356UKZ0-F1
#
_cell.length_a   1.000
_cell.length_b   1.000
_cell.length_c   1.000
_cell.angle_alpha   90.00
_cell.angle_beta   90.00
_cell.angle_gamma   90.00
#
_symmetry.space_group_name_H-M   'P 1'
#
loop_
_entity.id
_entity.type
_entity.pdbx_description
1 polymer ?
#
loop_
_entity_poly.entity_id
_entity_poly.type
_entity_poly.pdbx_seq_one_letter_code
_entity_poly.pdbx_strand_id
1 'polypeptide(L)'
;MANPNYTFAQAKDRYLLAAAERNVRVLLVRPFLRPDHGGAGDRILTANLNFFAGLKQALENEKLRLGQASVFSPLPVVRWLLFLMGWGVIAGGLLLWEKIKLPRRAGLILGILTVLGWLFLLYFDLNFGRKAMALAAVIIFPVLSLLINVPSQGVSPFESIWRLIRTSLMSLSGAILTVGLLADTGYMLKLDMFSGVKAAHILPLLILTVVFYLCFISSPVPVGLRLKKLFDAALPVKWAVIGLILLGLGV
;
A
#
# COMPACT_ATOMS: atom_id res chain seq x y z
N MET A 1 8.38 -23.71 -13.37
CA MET A 1 7.89 -24.02 -14.74
C MET A 1 9.05 -24.48 -15.63
N ALA A 2 9.61 -25.68 -15.44
CA ALA A 2 10.15 -26.43 -16.58
C ALA A 2 9.07 -27.46 -16.90
N ASN A 3 8.16 -27.04 -17.77
CA ASN A 3 7.12 -27.91 -18.28
C ASN A 3 7.80 -28.82 -19.32
N PRO A 4 7.63 -30.15 -19.30
CA PRO A 4 8.25 -31.10 -20.25
C PRO A 4 7.92 -30.89 -21.74
N ASN A 5 7.25 -29.79 -22.11
CA ASN A 5 6.68 -29.56 -23.44
C ASN A 5 7.33 -28.42 -24.24
N TYR A 6 8.44 -27.83 -23.77
CA TYR A 6 9.12 -26.77 -24.52
C TYR A 6 10.31 -27.31 -25.30
N THR A 7 10.37 -26.97 -26.59
CA THR A 7 11.59 -27.15 -27.39
C THR A 7 12.68 -26.18 -26.92
N PHE A 8 13.94 -26.46 -27.26
CA PHE A 8 15.06 -25.56 -26.95
C PHE A 8 14.82 -24.13 -27.48
N ALA A 9 14.26 -23.99 -28.68
CA ALA A 9 13.94 -22.68 -29.24
C ALA A 9 12.88 -21.93 -28.42
N GLN A 10 11.75 -22.60 -28.12
CA GLN A 10 10.67 -22.00 -27.32
C GLN A 10 11.14 -21.60 -25.92
N ALA A 11 11.99 -22.42 -25.30
CA ALA A 11 12.55 -22.10 -23.99
C ALA A 11 13.50 -20.90 -24.07
N LYS A 12 14.34 -20.83 -25.10
CA LYS A 12 15.25 -19.69 -25.33
C LYS A 12 14.45 -18.39 -25.46
N ASP A 13 13.42 -18.38 -26.31
CA ASP A 13 12.56 -17.20 -26.51
C ASP A 13 11.87 -16.80 -25.20
N ARG A 14 11.38 -17.78 -24.43
CA ARG A 14 10.76 -17.49 -23.13
C ARG A 14 11.72 -16.84 -22.13
N TYR A 15 12.96 -17.33 -22.03
CA TYR A 15 13.97 -16.72 -21.16
C TYR A 15 14.38 -15.33 -21.66
N LEU A 16 14.49 -15.15 -22.98
CA LEU A 16 14.80 -13.86 -23.60
C LEU A 16 13.71 -12.83 -23.29
N LEU A 17 12.44 -13.16 -23.55
CA LEU A 17 11.29 -12.29 -23.25
C LEU A 17 11.21 -11.95 -21.76
N ALA A 18 11.50 -12.92 -20.87
CA ALA A 18 11.53 -12.68 -19.44
C ALA A 18 12.58 -11.62 -19.06
N ALA A 19 13.78 -11.68 -19.65
CA ALA A 19 14.86 -10.75 -19.34
C ALA A 19 14.73 -9.39 -20.05
N ALA A 20 14.44 -9.40 -21.35
CA ALA A 20 14.38 -8.21 -22.20
C ALA A 20 13.11 -7.40 -21.97
N GLU A 21 11.93 -8.04 -21.96
CA GLU A 21 10.65 -7.31 -21.84
C GLU A 21 10.19 -7.16 -20.39
N ARG A 22 10.31 -8.22 -19.58
CA ARG A 22 9.75 -8.26 -18.21
C ARG A 22 10.74 -7.86 -17.13
N ASN A 23 11.94 -7.42 -17.53
CA ASN A 23 12.99 -6.96 -16.61
C ASN A 23 13.33 -8.02 -15.53
N VAL A 24 13.23 -9.31 -15.85
CA VAL A 24 13.63 -10.39 -14.95
C VAL A 24 15.16 -10.50 -14.96
N ARG A 25 15.80 -10.17 -13.84
CA ARG A 25 17.27 -10.10 -13.72
C ARG A 25 17.92 -11.38 -13.20
N VAL A 26 17.13 -12.37 -12.80
CA VAL A 26 17.60 -13.70 -12.38
C VAL A 26 16.85 -14.77 -13.18
N LEU A 27 17.57 -15.52 -14.01
CA LEU A 27 17.01 -16.60 -14.81
C LEU A 27 17.44 -17.96 -14.23
N LEU A 28 16.49 -18.66 -13.60
CA LEU A 28 16.70 -20.05 -13.20
C LEU A 28 16.52 -20.97 -14.41
N VAL A 29 17.61 -21.24 -15.11
CA VAL A 29 17.61 -22.14 -16.27
C VAL A 29 17.76 -23.59 -15.80
N ARG A 30 16.74 -24.40 -16.03
CA ARG A 30 16.77 -25.84 -15.70
C ARG A 30 17.29 -26.63 -16.90
N PRO A 31 18.25 -27.56 -16.71
CA PRO A 31 18.74 -28.43 -17.78
C PRO A 31 17.63 -29.32 -18.36
N PHE A 32 17.70 -29.55 -19.67
CA PHE A 32 16.84 -30.49 -20.38
C PHE A 32 17.37 -31.91 -20.19
N LEU A 33 16.58 -32.78 -19.56
CA LEU A 33 16.97 -34.18 -19.28
C LEU A 33 16.60 -35.14 -20.42
N ARG A 34 15.77 -34.70 -21.37
CA ARG A 34 15.35 -35.46 -22.56
C ARG A 34 15.32 -34.50 -23.75
N PRO A 35 16.48 -34.22 -24.36
CA PRO A 35 16.54 -33.50 -25.62
C PRO A 35 16.00 -34.44 -26.70
N ASP A 36 14.71 -34.35 -26.94
CA ASP A 36 13.99 -35.10 -27.97
C ASP A 36 13.85 -36.61 -27.65
N HIS A 37 12.80 -37.22 -28.18
CA HIS A 37 12.43 -38.60 -27.90
C HIS A 37 13.46 -39.61 -28.45
N GLY A 38 14.55 -39.84 -27.72
CA GLY A 38 15.52 -40.91 -27.99
C GLY A 38 16.91 -40.42 -28.37
N GLY A 39 17.82 -40.38 -27.41
CA GLY A 39 19.24 -40.13 -27.68
C GLY A 39 20.10 -40.23 -26.42
N ALA A 40 21.13 -41.09 -26.51
CA ALA A 40 22.04 -41.48 -25.44
C ALA A 40 22.70 -40.31 -24.67
N GLY A 41 23.00 -40.57 -23.39
CA GLY A 41 23.38 -39.59 -22.36
C GLY A 41 24.47 -38.56 -22.72
N ASP A 42 25.40 -38.88 -23.62
CA ASP A 42 26.49 -37.98 -24.03
C ASP A 42 26.01 -36.79 -24.89
N ARG A 43 24.88 -36.94 -25.60
CA ARG A 43 24.27 -35.85 -26.38
C ARG A 43 23.58 -34.82 -25.50
N ILE A 44 23.18 -35.18 -24.28
CA ILE A 44 22.40 -34.33 -23.40
C ILE A 44 23.21 -33.15 -22.87
N LEU A 45 24.44 -33.42 -22.43
CA LEU A 45 25.34 -32.38 -21.94
C LEU A 45 25.64 -31.37 -23.05
N THR A 46 26.06 -31.87 -24.22
CA THR A 46 26.39 -31.03 -25.38
C THR A 46 25.20 -30.19 -25.85
N ALA A 47 24.00 -30.76 -25.89
CA ALA A 47 22.79 -30.03 -26.25
C ALA A 47 22.46 -28.90 -25.25
N ASN A 48 22.59 -29.16 -23.94
CA ASN A 48 22.39 -28.14 -22.93
C ASN A 48 23.46 -27.04 -23.02
N LEU A 49 24.74 -27.39 -23.21
CA LEU A 49 25.82 -26.40 -23.37
C LEU A 49 25.58 -25.49 -24.58
N ASN A 50 25.17 -26.06 -25.72
CA ASN A 50 24.81 -25.28 -26.91
C ASN A 50 23.61 -24.35 -26.64
N PHE A 51 22.61 -24.83 -25.91
CA PHE A 51 21.47 -24.01 -25.47
C PHE A 51 21.90 -22.85 -24.58
N PHE A 52 22.76 -23.09 -23.58
CA PHE A 52 23.29 -22.04 -22.69
C PHE A 52 24.11 -21.01 -23.46
N ALA A 53 24.96 -21.45 -24.38
CA ALA A 53 25.74 -20.55 -25.24
C ALA A 53 24.83 -19.68 -26.13
N GLY A 54 23.82 -20.30 -26.76
CA GLY A 54 22.85 -19.59 -27.60
C GLY A 54 21.95 -18.62 -26.81
N LEU A 55 21.61 -18.96 -25.55
CA LEU A 55 20.87 -18.07 -24.66
C LEU A 55 21.75 -16.89 -24.22
N LYS A 56 23.01 -17.14 -23.83
CA LYS A 56 23.98 -16.10 -23.48
C LYS A 56 24.14 -15.08 -24.62
N GLN A 57 24.38 -15.56 -25.84
CA GLN A 57 24.52 -14.70 -27.01
C GLN A 57 23.26 -13.88 -27.29
N ALA A 58 22.07 -14.48 -27.14
CA ALA A 58 20.82 -13.75 -27.33
C ALA A 58 20.61 -12.64 -26.28
N LEU A 59 20.96 -12.89 -25.02
CA LEU A 59 20.90 -11.88 -23.96
C LEU A 59 21.91 -10.75 -24.20
N GLU A 60 23.13 -11.07 -24.65
CA GLU A 60 24.15 -10.07 -25.00
C GLU A 60 23.73 -9.21 -26.21
N ASN A 61 23.05 -9.80 -27.19
CA ASN A 61 22.48 -9.06 -28.33
C ASN A 61 21.40 -8.05 -27.90
N GLU A 62 20.63 -8.37 -26.86
CA GLU A 62 19.70 -7.45 -26.18
C GLU A 62 20.42 -6.42 -25.29
N LYS A 63 21.74 -6.31 -25.39
CA LYS A 63 22.62 -5.42 -24.58
C LYS A 63 22.52 -5.68 -23.07
N LEU A 64 22.09 -6.88 -22.67
CA LEU A 64 22.05 -7.28 -21.27
C LEU A 64 23.43 -7.77 -20.82
N ARG A 65 23.84 -7.38 -19.61
CA ARG A 65 25.11 -7.82 -19.01
C ARG A 65 24.85 -9.04 -18.13
N LEU A 66 25.54 -10.14 -18.43
CA LEU A 66 25.55 -11.32 -17.58
C LEU A 66 26.52 -11.11 -16.43
N GLY A 67 26.13 -11.53 -15.23
CA GLY A 67 26.93 -11.41 -14.02
C GLY A 67 26.48 -12.41 -12.97
N GLN A 68 27.14 -12.39 -11.81
CA GLN A 68 26.69 -13.20 -10.68
C GLN A 68 25.38 -12.62 -10.13
N ALA A 69 24.44 -13.52 -9.81
CA ALA A 69 23.21 -13.12 -9.14
C ALA A 69 23.57 -12.46 -7.80
N SER A 70 23.12 -11.22 -7.61
CA SER A 70 23.34 -10.44 -6.40
C SER A 70 22.01 -9.95 -5.85
N VAL A 71 21.98 -9.64 -4.56
CA VAL A 71 20.82 -9.04 -3.91
C VAL A 71 20.79 -7.56 -4.27
N PHE A 72 19.59 -7.00 -4.45
CA PHE A 72 19.45 -5.55 -4.59
C PHE A 72 20.01 -4.84 -3.35
N SER A 73 20.74 -3.74 -3.57
CA SER A 73 21.22 -2.90 -2.47
C SER A 73 20.03 -2.44 -1.61
N PRO A 74 20.05 -2.66 -0.29
CA PRO A 74 18.97 -2.22 0.57
C PRO A 74 18.85 -0.70 0.51
N LEU A 75 17.63 -0.19 0.42
CA LEU A 75 17.37 1.24 0.60
C LEU A 75 17.62 1.57 2.07
N PRO A 76 18.48 2.55 2.40
CA PRO A 76 18.81 2.86 3.79
C PRO A 76 17.58 3.41 4.51
N VAL A 77 17.10 2.68 5.52
CA VAL A 77 15.99 3.10 6.36
C VAL A 77 16.50 3.97 7.50
N VAL A 78 16.30 5.28 7.39
CA VAL A 78 16.73 6.24 8.41
C VAL A 78 15.66 6.36 9.51
N ARG A 79 15.93 5.76 10.68
CA ARG A 79 14.96 5.69 11.81
C ARG A 79 14.48 7.06 12.29
N TRP A 80 15.35 8.06 12.33
CA TRP A 80 14.98 9.43 12.69
C TRP A 80 13.96 10.03 11.71
N LEU A 81 14.12 9.78 10.41
CA LEU A 81 13.19 10.27 9.41
C LEU A 81 11.84 9.56 9.54
N LEU A 82 11.82 8.26 9.84
CA LEU A 82 10.60 7.54 10.18
C LEU A 82 9.93 8.13 11.42
N PHE A 83 10.70 8.45 12.46
CA PHE A 83 10.18 9.12 13.65
C PHE A 83 9.48 10.44 13.30
N LEU A 84 10.12 11.30 12.50
CA LEU A 84 9.52 12.54 12.01
C LEU A 84 8.23 12.32 11.22
N MET A 85 8.23 11.34 10.31
CA MET A 85 7.04 11.03 9.51
C MET A 85 5.89 10.59 10.42
N GLY A 86 6.13 9.67 11.37
CA GLY A 86 5.12 9.25 12.33
C GLY A 86 4.66 10.39 13.24
N TRP A 87 5.56 11.31 13.62
CA TRP A 87 5.19 12.53 14.35
C TRP A 87 4.21 13.40 13.56
N GLY A 88 4.43 13.56 12.25
CA GLY A 88 3.51 14.25 11.35
C GLY A 88 2.13 13.60 11.30
N VAL A 89 2.07 12.26 11.29
CA VAL A 89 0.81 11.51 11.35
C VAL A 89 0.07 11.74 12.67
N ILE A 90 0.78 11.71 13.80
CA ILE A 90 0.22 11.96 15.13
C ILE A 90 -0.31 13.40 15.22
N ALA A 91 0.45 14.37 14.72
CA ALA A 91 0.01 15.77 14.67
C ALA A 91 -1.27 15.93 13.84
N GLY A 92 -1.35 15.28 12.67
CA GLY A 92 -2.57 15.22 11.87
C GLY A 92 -3.75 14.62 12.65
N GLY A 93 -3.52 13.54 13.41
CA GLY A 93 -4.52 12.89 14.24
C GLY A 93 -5.04 13.79 15.36
N LEU A 94 -4.16 14.56 16.00
CA LEU A 94 -4.53 15.54 17.02
C LEU A 94 -5.31 16.72 16.45
N LEU A 95 -4.95 17.20 15.26
CA LEU A 95 -5.71 18.23 14.54
C LEU A 95 -7.12 17.71 14.18
N LEU A 96 -7.23 16.45 13.75
CA LEU A 96 -8.51 15.80 13.51
C LEU A 96 -9.35 15.71 14.80
N TRP A 97 -8.74 15.31 15.91
CA TRP A 97 -9.40 15.26 17.21
C TRP A 97 -10.00 16.61 17.62
N GLU A 98 -9.25 17.69 17.42
CA GLU A 98 -9.70 19.06 17.70
C GLU A 98 -10.87 19.48 16.80
N LYS A 99 -10.83 19.12 15.49
CA LYS A 99 -11.92 19.44 14.56
C LYS A 99 -13.23 18.74 14.88
N ILE A 100 -13.19 17.56 15.50
CA ILE A 100 -14.38 16.82 15.95
C ILE A 100 -14.96 17.41 17.26
N LYS A 101 -14.32 18.44 17.84
CA LYS A 101 -14.73 19.13 19.08
C LYS A 101 -14.79 18.22 20.32
N LEU A 102 -13.93 17.20 20.36
CA LEU A 102 -13.78 16.31 21.51
C LEU A 102 -13.00 16.98 22.66
N PRO A 103 -13.12 16.48 23.91
CA PRO A 103 -12.43 17.08 25.05
C PRO A 103 -10.91 17.12 24.85
N ARG A 104 -10.33 18.31 24.99
CA ARG A 104 -8.89 18.58 24.73
C ARG A 104 -7.97 17.73 25.60
N ARG A 105 -8.33 17.50 26.87
CA ARG A 105 -7.53 16.68 27.80
C ARG A 105 -7.38 15.24 27.30
N ALA A 106 -8.45 14.63 26.81
CA ALA A 106 -8.41 13.28 26.25
C ALA A 106 -7.55 13.24 24.98
N GLY A 107 -7.62 14.26 24.13
CA GLY A 107 -6.76 14.38 22.95
C GLY A 107 -5.27 14.44 23.30
N LEU A 108 -4.90 15.22 24.32
CA LEU A 108 -3.50 15.30 24.79
C LEU A 108 -2.99 13.97 25.37
N ILE A 109 -3.80 13.31 26.20
CA ILE A 109 -3.46 12.00 26.77
C ILE A 109 -3.27 10.99 25.64
N LEU A 110 -4.20 10.93 24.68
CA LEU A 110 -4.12 10.04 23.53
C LEU A 110 -2.89 10.34 22.66
N GLY A 111 -2.57 11.62 22.45
CA GLY A 111 -1.38 12.06 21.75
C GLY A 111 -0.09 11.54 22.39
N ILE A 112 0.05 11.74 23.71
CA ILE A 112 1.20 11.24 24.47
C ILE A 112 1.30 9.71 24.37
N LEU A 113 0.19 9.00 24.58
CA LEU A 113 0.16 7.53 24.47
C LEU A 113 0.53 7.06 23.06
N THR A 114 0.09 7.78 22.02
CA THR A 114 0.41 7.44 20.63
C THR A 114 1.88 7.69 20.31
N VAL A 115 2.48 8.77 20.84
CA VAL A 115 3.93 9.02 20.72
C VAL A 115 4.73 7.93 21.42
N LEU A 116 4.35 7.55 22.64
CA LEU A 116 5.02 6.47 23.37
C LEU A 116 4.88 5.13 22.65
N GLY A 117 3.68 4.80 22.15
CA GLY A 117 3.44 3.62 21.33
C GLY A 117 4.24 3.64 20.03
N TRP A 118 4.39 4.81 19.40
CA TRP A 118 5.19 4.96 18.20
C TRP A 118 6.68 4.72 18.45
N LEU A 119 7.23 5.32 19.52
CA LEU A 119 8.61 5.09 19.94
C LEU A 119 8.87 3.63 20.28
N PHE A 120 7.91 2.98 20.97
CA PHE A 120 7.97 1.55 21.25
C PHE A 120 8.03 0.72 19.97
N LEU A 121 7.14 0.96 19.01
CA LEU A 121 7.12 0.21 17.75
C LEU A 121 8.37 0.48 16.90
N LEU A 122 8.88 1.70 16.87
CA LEU A 122 10.15 2.02 16.18
C LEU A 122 11.34 1.21 16.72
N TYR A 123 11.31 0.83 17.99
CA TYR A 123 12.37 0.05 18.62
C TYR A 123 12.15 -1.46 18.51
N PHE A 124 10.93 -1.94 18.78
CA PHE A 124 10.65 -3.39 18.91
C PHE A 124 10.08 -4.04 17.64
N ASP A 125 9.22 -3.36 16.89
CA ASP A 125 8.62 -3.90 15.66
C ASP A 125 8.42 -2.80 14.61
N LEU A 126 9.51 -2.48 13.92
CA LEU A 126 9.57 -1.43 12.93
C LEU A 126 8.59 -1.66 11.78
N ASN A 127 8.46 -2.90 11.31
CA ASN A 127 7.63 -3.23 10.15
C ASN A 127 6.15 -3.09 10.48
N PHE A 128 5.72 -3.58 11.63
CA PHE A 128 4.35 -3.36 12.09
C PHE A 128 4.07 -1.87 12.31
N GLY A 129 4.98 -1.16 12.98
CA GLY A 129 4.87 0.27 13.21
C GLY A 129 4.71 1.08 11.92
N ARG A 130 5.54 0.81 10.91
CA ARG A 130 5.46 1.47 9.59
C ARG A 130 4.10 1.24 8.94
N LYS A 131 3.59 -0.01 8.94
CA LYS A 131 2.27 -0.35 8.39
C LYS A 131 1.14 0.34 9.16
N ALA A 132 1.22 0.40 10.49
CA ALA A 132 0.23 1.07 11.33
C ALA A 132 0.18 2.58 11.09
N MET A 133 1.34 3.26 11.06
CA MET A 133 1.41 4.69 10.79
C MET A 133 1.02 5.04 9.35
N ALA A 134 1.38 4.20 8.37
CA ALA A 134 0.95 4.36 6.98
C ALA A 134 -0.58 4.25 6.86
N LEU A 135 -1.20 3.29 7.56
CA LEU A 135 -2.66 3.17 7.61
C LEU A 135 -3.30 4.38 8.29
N ALA A 136 -2.75 4.85 9.41
CA ALA A 136 -3.24 6.05 10.08
C ALA A 136 -3.15 7.28 9.17
N ALA A 137 -2.03 7.47 8.46
CA ALA A 137 -1.83 8.59 7.54
C ALA A 137 -2.89 8.62 6.41
N VAL A 138 -3.08 7.50 5.71
CA VAL A 138 -4.04 7.43 4.61
C VAL A 138 -5.50 7.55 5.07
N ILE A 139 -5.78 7.45 6.37
CA ILE A 139 -7.11 7.65 6.94
C ILE A 139 -7.30 9.08 7.46
N ILE A 140 -6.38 9.54 8.29
CA ILE A 140 -6.48 10.82 9.00
C ILE A 140 -6.52 11.99 8.01
N PHE A 141 -5.61 12.01 7.03
CA PHE A 141 -5.45 13.18 6.15
C PHE A 141 -6.62 13.38 5.19
N PRO A 142 -7.19 12.35 4.53
CA PRO A 142 -8.41 12.52 3.75
C PRO A 142 -9.59 12.99 4.60
N VAL A 143 -9.82 12.40 5.78
CA VAL A 143 -10.91 12.80 6.69
C VAL A 143 -10.72 14.25 7.14
N LEU A 144 -9.52 14.61 7.60
CA LEU A 144 -9.18 15.95 8.04
C LEU A 144 -9.35 16.98 6.92
N SER A 145 -8.89 16.65 5.70
CA SER A 145 -9.01 17.54 4.54
C SER A 145 -10.46 17.88 4.22
N LEU A 146 -11.36 16.90 4.31
CA LEU A 146 -12.79 17.10 4.07
C LEU A 146 -13.44 17.91 5.19
N LEU A 147 -13.15 17.60 6.46
CA LEU A 147 -13.70 18.36 7.59
C LEU A 147 -13.28 19.82 7.63
N ILE A 148 -12.10 20.15 7.08
CA ILE A 148 -11.62 21.54 7.01
C ILE A 148 -12.24 22.30 5.83
N ASN A 149 -12.39 21.66 4.68
CA ASN A 149 -12.65 22.37 3.42
C ASN A 149 -14.08 22.23 2.91
N VAL A 150 -14.83 21.21 3.31
CA VAL A 150 -16.22 21.02 2.88
C VAL A 150 -17.12 22.02 3.62
N PRO A 151 -17.77 22.96 2.92
CA PRO A 151 -18.65 23.95 3.54
C PRO A 151 -19.99 23.32 3.94
N SER A 152 -20.65 23.91 4.93
CA SER A 152 -22.03 23.55 5.32
C SER A 152 -23.12 24.16 4.43
N GLN A 153 -22.75 25.11 3.56
CA GLN A 153 -23.65 25.85 2.68
C GLN A 153 -23.09 25.86 1.26
N GLY A 154 -23.93 26.16 0.28
CA GLY A 154 -23.51 26.31 -1.12
C GLY A 154 -22.47 27.43 -1.27
N VAL A 155 -21.39 27.14 -1.99
CA VAL A 155 -20.33 28.10 -2.33
C VAL A 155 -20.30 28.33 -3.83
N SER A 156 -19.68 29.43 -4.27
CA SER A 156 -19.56 29.73 -5.70
C SER A 156 -18.76 28.65 -6.46
N PRO A 157 -18.95 28.50 -7.77
CA PRO A 157 -18.20 27.51 -8.56
C PRO A 157 -16.68 27.68 -8.46
N PHE A 158 -16.20 28.92 -8.46
CA PHE A 158 -14.77 29.22 -8.35
C PHE A 158 -14.20 28.83 -6.97
N GLU A 159 -14.93 29.16 -5.90
CA GLU A 159 -14.56 28.77 -4.54
C GLU A 159 -14.58 27.24 -4.36
N SER A 160 -15.48 26.54 -5.06
CA SER A 160 -15.55 25.08 -5.08
C SER A 160 -14.29 24.46 -5.69
N ILE A 161 -13.81 25.01 -6.81
CA ILE A 161 -12.56 24.57 -7.47
C ILE A 161 -11.36 24.78 -6.53
N TRP A 162 -11.27 25.94 -5.89
CA TRP A 162 -10.18 26.22 -4.96
C TRP A 162 -10.18 25.28 -3.75
N ARG A 163 -11.37 25.02 -3.19
CA ARG A 163 -11.53 24.05 -2.09
C ARG A 163 -11.19 22.63 -2.50
N LEU A 164 -11.53 22.23 -3.72
CA LEU A 164 -11.15 20.92 -4.25
C LEU A 164 -9.62 20.78 -4.28
N ILE A 165 -8.91 21.75 -4.86
CA ILE A 165 -7.44 21.76 -4.91
C ILE A 165 -6.85 21.69 -3.50
N ARG A 166 -7.34 22.53 -2.58
CA ARG A 166 -6.86 22.55 -1.18
C ARG A 166 -7.11 21.22 -0.47
N THR A 167 -8.26 20.61 -0.69
CA THR A 167 -8.62 19.29 -0.13
C THR A 167 -7.68 18.21 -0.68
N SER A 168 -7.46 18.19 -1.99
CA SER A 168 -6.55 17.25 -2.65
C SER A 168 -5.12 17.38 -2.14
N LEU A 169 -4.60 18.61 -1.99
CA LEU A 169 -3.25 18.85 -1.47
C LEU A 169 -3.10 18.41 0.00
N MET A 170 -4.10 18.70 0.84
CA MET A 170 -4.12 18.23 2.23
C MET A 170 -4.17 16.70 2.31
N SER A 171 -5.02 16.05 1.51
CA SER A 171 -5.09 14.60 1.42
C SER A 171 -3.78 13.97 0.91
N LEU A 172 -3.16 14.61 -0.09
CA LEU A 172 -1.89 14.17 -0.70
C LEU A 172 -0.75 14.11 0.32
N SER A 173 -0.73 14.99 1.31
CA SER A 173 0.28 14.92 2.38
C SER A 173 0.25 13.58 3.14
N GLY A 174 -0.94 13.00 3.36
CA GLY A 174 -1.09 11.67 3.93
C GLY A 174 -0.56 10.58 3.00
N ALA A 175 -0.76 10.71 1.69
CA ALA A 175 -0.19 9.78 0.71
C ALA A 175 1.34 9.84 0.67
N ILE A 176 1.93 11.04 0.72
CA ILE A 176 3.39 11.23 0.78
C ILE A 176 3.96 10.58 2.04
N LEU A 177 3.33 10.80 3.20
CA LEU A 177 3.75 10.17 4.46
C LEU A 177 3.64 8.63 4.40
N THR A 178 2.55 8.10 3.85
CA THR A 178 2.36 6.65 3.64
C THR A 178 3.46 6.07 2.75
N VAL A 179 3.77 6.70 1.61
CA VAL A 179 4.82 6.26 0.69
C VAL A 179 6.19 6.31 1.38
N GLY A 180 6.50 7.40 2.08
CA GLY A 180 7.76 7.54 2.82
C GLY A 180 7.90 6.51 3.95
N LEU A 181 6.83 6.26 4.69
CA LEU A 181 6.81 5.25 5.76
C LEU A 181 7.01 3.83 5.19
N LEU A 182 6.58 3.53 3.97
CA LEU A 182 6.73 2.23 3.32
C LEU A 182 7.90 2.16 2.31
N ALA A 183 8.71 3.21 2.22
CA ALA A 183 9.84 3.29 1.29
C ALA A 183 10.97 2.35 1.75
N ASP A 184 10.95 1.11 1.26
CA ASP A 184 11.94 0.08 1.55
C ASP A 184 11.93 -0.98 0.44
N THR A 185 13.10 -1.54 0.18
CA THR A 185 13.32 -2.55 -0.86
C THR A 185 12.40 -3.76 -0.73
N GLY A 186 12.08 -4.21 0.49
CA GLY A 186 11.16 -5.32 0.74
C GLY A 186 9.75 -5.03 0.23
N TYR A 187 9.23 -3.82 0.44
CA TYR A 187 7.91 -3.42 -0.07
C TYR A 187 7.94 -3.20 -1.58
N MET A 188 9.02 -2.61 -2.13
CA MET A 188 9.16 -2.40 -3.57
C MET A 188 9.29 -3.71 -4.35
N LEU A 189 10.00 -4.70 -3.79
CA LEU A 189 10.13 -6.05 -4.34
C LEU A 189 8.93 -6.95 -3.98
N LYS A 190 7.92 -6.41 -3.28
CA LYS A 190 6.72 -7.13 -2.82
C LYS A 190 7.03 -8.36 -1.95
N LEU A 191 8.20 -8.39 -1.31
CA LEU A 191 8.53 -9.35 -0.24
C LEU A 191 7.68 -9.05 1.00
N ASP A 192 7.47 -7.76 1.25
CA ASP A 192 6.52 -7.25 2.23
C ASP A 192 5.30 -6.65 1.54
N MET A 193 4.12 -6.90 2.09
CA MET A 193 2.86 -6.32 1.60
C MET A 193 2.21 -5.43 2.65
N PHE A 194 1.64 -4.32 2.20
CA PHE A 194 0.77 -3.47 3.00
C PHE A 194 -0.62 -4.12 3.07
N SER A 195 -0.91 -4.82 4.17
CA SER A 195 -2.21 -5.47 4.40
C SER A 195 -3.35 -4.47 4.62
N GLY A 196 -3.04 -3.22 4.94
CA GLY A 196 -4.01 -2.16 5.22
C GLY A 196 -4.71 -1.56 4.01
N VAL A 197 -4.39 -1.95 2.77
CA VAL A 197 -4.96 -1.34 1.55
C VAL A 197 -6.49 -1.37 1.57
N LYS A 198 -7.10 -2.49 1.94
CA LYS A 198 -8.58 -2.62 2.00
C LYS A 198 -9.18 -1.67 3.04
N ALA A 199 -8.61 -1.65 4.24
CA ALA A 199 -9.03 -0.74 5.31
C ALA A 199 -8.83 0.74 4.93
N ALA A 200 -7.75 1.06 4.23
CA ALA A 200 -7.43 2.42 3.78
C ALA A 200 -8.49 3.03 2.86
N HIS A 201 -9.25 2.23 2.12
CA HIS A 201 -10.34 2.73 1.26
C HIS A 201 -11.66 2.84 2.04
N ILE A 202 -11.88 1.95 3.00
CA ILE A 202 -13.17 1.81 3.71
C ILE A 202 -13.24 2.76 4.91
N LEU A 203 -12.20 2.78 5.73
CA LEU A 203 -12.22 3.49 7.00
C LEU A 203 -12.35 5.00 6.89
N PRO A 204 -11.73 5.70 5.91
CA PRO A 204 -11.94 7.14 5.76
C PRO A 204 -13.42 7.47 5.52
N LEU A 205 -14.09 6.72 4.65
CA LEU A 205 -15.51 6.93 4.33
C LEU A 205 -16.41 6.63 5.53
N LEU A 206 -16.10 5.55 6.27
CA LEU A 206 -16.85 5.19 7.47
C LEU A 206 -16.69 6.24 8.57
N ILE A 207 -15.46 6.68 8.84
CA ILE A 207 -15.17 7.73 9.83
C ILE A 207 -15.87 9.03 9.42
N LEU A 208 -15.78 9.42 8.14
CA LEU A 208 -16.46 10.61 7.62
C LEU A 208 -17.96 10.55 7.88
N THR A 209 -18.60 9.42 7.56
CA THR A 209 -20.03 9.20 7.78
C THR A 209 -20.40 9.38 9.25
N VAL A 210 -19.63 8.76 10.15
CA VAL A 210 -19.85 8.86 11.60
C VAL A 210 -19.64 10.29 12.10
N VAL A 211 -18.57 10.96 11.67
CA VAL A 211 -18.25 12.33 12.12
C VAL A 211 -19.31 13.33 11.64
N PHE A 212 -19.70 13.30 10.36
CA PHE A 212 -20.74 14.20 9.86
C PHE A 212 -22.08 13.96 10.56
N TYR A 213 -22.46 12.69 10.76
CA TYR A 213 -23.71 12.36 11.43
C TYR A 213 -23.73 12.74 12.92
N LEU A 214 -22.66 12.47 13.67
CA LEU A 214 -22.64 12.69 15.11
C LEU A 214 -22.30 14.14 15.50
N CYS A 215 -21.38 14.77 14.79
CA CYS A 215 -20.82 16.06 15.19
C CYS A 215 -21.45 17.25 14.47
N PHE A 216 -22.03 17.06 13.28
CA PHE A 216 -22.61 18.15 12.49
C PHE A 216 -24.14 18.14 12.41
N ILE A 217 -24.80 16.98 12.60
CA ILE A 217 -26.26 16.92 12.73
C ILE A 217 -26.64 17.16 14.19
N SER A 218 -27.03 18.39 14.51
CA SER A 218 -27.60 18.76 15.81
C SER A 218 -28.86 17.93 16.07
N SER A 219 -28.82 17.09 17.10
CA SER A 219 -29.99 16.40 17.63
C SER A 219 -29.91 16.40 19.17
N PRO A 220 -31.03 16.38 19.90
CA PRO A 220 -31.03 16.42 21.37
C PRO A 220 -30.75 15.05 22.03
N VAL A 221 -30.43 14.01 21.26
CA VAL A 221 -30.35 12.61 21.76
C VAL A 221 -28.93 12.25 22.21
N PRO A 222 -28.71 11.45 23.27
CA PRO A 222 -27.37 10.95 23.65
C PRO A 222 -26.72 10.07 22.58
N VAL A 223 -25.39 10.15 22.46
CA VAL A 223 -24.57 9.55 21.37
C VAL A 223 -24.79 8.03 21.22
N GLY A 224 -24.94 7.31 22.33
CA GLY A 224 -25.17 5.85 22.32
C GLY A 224 -26.50 5.43 21.70
N LEU A 225 -27.57 6.20 21.91
CA LEU A 225 -28.86 5.97 21.25
C LEU A 225 -28.87 6.46 19.79
N ARG A 226 -28.04 7.46 19.44
CA ARG A 226 -27.87 7.88 18.04
C ARG A 226 -27.14 6.85 17.20
N LEU A 227 -26.16 6.13 17.75
CA LEU A 227 -25.50 5.04 17.05
C LEU A 227 -26.46 3.89 16.76
N LYS A 228 -27.29 3.51 17.75
CA LYS A 228 -28.38 2.54 17.53
C LYS A 228 -29.40 3.04 16.52
N LYS A 229 -29.82 4.31 16.60
CA LYS A 229 -30.71 4.93 15.60
C LYS A 229 -30.07 5.08 14.22
N LEU A 230 -28.76 5.32 14.09
CA LEU A 230 -28.08 5.39 12.78
C LEU A 230 -28.07 4.01 12.12
N PHE A 231 -27.79 2.98 12.93
CA PHE A 231 -27.99 1.61 12.49
C PHE A 231 -29.46 1.45 12.08
N ASP A 232 -30.43 1.70 12.97
CA ASP A 232 -31.82 1.29 12.75
C ASP A 232 -32.68 2.19 11.85
N ALA A 233 -32.35 3.47 11.66
CA ALA A 233 -33.20 4.45 10.97
C ALA A 233 -32.85 4.68 9.49
N ALA A 234 -31.75 4.13 8.98
CA ALA A 234 -31.40 4.28 7.57
C ALA A 234 -31.04 2.93 6.96
N LEU A 235 -32.06 2.25 6.43
CA LEU A 235 -31.91 1.10 5.52
C LEU A 235 -30.78 1.31 4.47
N PRO A 236 -30.57 2.48 3.82
CA PRO A 236 -29.46 2.64 2.87
C PRO A 236 -28.07 2.67 3.49
N VAL A 237 -27.91 3.07 4.76
CA VAL A 237 -26.60 3.13 5.44
C VAL A 237 -26.16 1.74 5.88
N LYS A 238 -27.09 0.88 6.35
CA LYS A 238 -26.79 -0.53 6.64
C LYS A 238 -26.23 -1.22 5.40
N TRP A 239 -26.90 -1.09 4.25
CA TRP A 239 -26.46 -1.71 3.00
C TRP A 239 -25.19 -1.07 2.42
N ALA A 240 -24.98 0.24 2.58
CA ALA A 240 -23.74 0.88 2.15
C ALA A 240 -22.54 0.43 2.99
N VAL A 241 -22.70 0.30 4.31
CA VAL A 241 -21.65 -0.19 5.22
C VAL A 241 -21.38 -1.68 4.99
N ILE A 242 -22.43 -2.50 4.84
CA ILE A 242 -22.29 -3.93 4.50
C ILE A 242 -21.64 -4.08 3.12
N GLY A 243 -22.05 -3.30 2.13
CA GLY A 243 -21.45 -3.28 0.78
C GLY A 243 -19.99 -2.87 0.79
N LEU A 244 -19.60 -1.86 1.58
CA LEU A 244 -18.20 -1.48 1.76
C LEU A 244 -17.37 -2.60 2.41
N ILE A 245 -17.94 -3.27 3.42
CA ILE A 245 -17.29 -4.39 4.11
C ILE A 245 -17.13 -5.58 3.16
N LEU A 246 -18.14 -5.90 2.35
CA LEU A 246 -18.10 -6.99 1.36
C LEU A 246 -17.09 -6.71 0.22
N LEU A 247 -17.07 -5.48 -0.32
CA LEU A 247 -16.03 -5.03 -1.26
C LEU A 247 -14.62 -5.09 -0.64
N GLY A 248 -14.50 -4.79 0.65
CA GLY A 248 -13.28 -4.97 1.43
C GLY A 248 -12.85 -6.41 1.60
N LEU A 249 -13.79 -7.34 1.74
CA LEU A 249 -13.51 -8.76 1.91
C LEU A 249 -13.09 -9.42 0.60
N GLY A 250 -13.40 -8.83 -0.55
CA GLY A 250 -12.98 -9.32 -1.86
C GLY A 250 -13.84 -10.49 -2.34
N VAL A 251 -15.15 -10.31 -2.27
CA VAL A 251 -16.12 -10.96 -3.18
C VAL A 251 -16.35 -10.03 -4.35
#